data_AF-F6G836-F1
#
_entry.id   AF-F6G836-F1
#
_cell.length_a   1.000
_cell.length_b   1.000
_cell.length_c   1.000
_cell.angle_alpha   90.00
_cell.angle_beta   90.00
_cell.angle_gamma   90.00
#
_symmetry.space_group_name_H-M   'P 1'
#
loop_
_entity.id
_entity.type
_entity.pdbx_description
1 polymer ?
#
loop_
_entity_poly.entity_id
_entity_poly.type
_entity_poly.pdbx_seq_one_letter_code
_entity_poly.pdbx_strand_id
1 'polypeptide(L)'
;MKNIFKVYCHPKAGAVFDGGLLECLDVSIQGNPDSLRKIGEFLILCADRFDGLNNDEVAHFHLSDELKSWGEGCPDIIGVSLPSDEKG
;
A
#
# COMPACT_ATOMS: atom_id res chain seq x y z
N MET A 1 19.80 -0.44 -12.01
CA MET A 1 18.34 -0.24 -12.09
C MET A 1 17.97 0.66 -10.93
N LYS A 2 17.19 1.73 -11.17
CA LYS A 2 16.70 2.59 -10.09
C LYS A 2 15.60 1.80 -9.39
N ASN A 3 15.65 1.67 -8.07
CA ASN A 3 14.54 1.08 -7.32
C ASN A 3 13.35 2.04 -7.44
N ILE A 4 12.25 1.60 -8.03
CA ILE A 4 11.04 2.42 -8.21
C ILE A 4 9.95 1.90 -7.29
N PHE A 5 10.10 2.18 -5.99
CA PHE A 5 9.04 2.01 -5.01
C PHE A 5 9.29 3.00 -3.87
N LYS A 6 8.22 3.49 -3.26
CA LYS A 6 8.25 4.32 -2.06
C LYS A 6 7.23 3.74 -1.09
N VAL A 7 7.56 3.71 0.19
CA VAL A 7 6.61 3.33 1.23
C VAL A 7 6.34 4.54 2.10
N TYR A 8 5.06 4.82 2.30
CA TYR A 8 4.61 5.91 3.14
C TYR A 8 3.94 5.35 4.40
N CYS A 9 4.15 6.02 5.52
CA CYS A 9 3.46 5.72 6.77
C CYS A 9 2.44 6.83 7.07
N HIS A 10 1.21 6.43 7.40
CA HIS A 10 0.19 7.34 7.90
C HIS A 10 0.29 7.44 9.43
N PRO A 11 0.27 8.65 10.01
CA PRO A 11 0.26 8.78 11.45
C PRO A 11 -1.05 8.21 12.03
N LYS A 12 -0.93 7.49 13.15
CA LYS A 12 -2.10 7.04 13.92
C LYS A 12 -2.85 8.26 14.47
N ALA A 13 -4.19 8.19 14.49
CA ALA A 13 -5.05 9.26 14.99
C ALA A 13 -4.51 9.92 16.26
N GLY A 14 -4.34 11.25 16.21
CA GLY A 14 -3.77 12.07 17.29
C GLY A 14 -2.29 12.45 17.13
N ALA A 15 -1.52 11.75 16.28
CA ALA A 15 -0.22 12.20 15.84
C ALA A 15 -0.41 13.13 14.62
N VAL A 16 -0.27 14.44 14.81
CA VAL A 16 -0.33 15.40 13.70
C VAL A 16 1.07 15.53 13.11
N PHE A 17 1.25 15.05 11.87
CA PHE A 17 2.36 15.51 11.04
C PHE A 17 1.77 16.49 10.02
N ASP A 18 2.09 17.78 10.18
CA ASP A 18 1.54 18.86 9.35
C ASP A 18 1.83 18.68 7.84
N GLY A 19 2.79 17.82 7.48
CA GLY A 19 3.16 17.52 6.09
C GLY A 19 2.47 16.32 5.44
N GLY A 20 1.59 15.59 6.14
CA GLY A 20 0.87 14.43 5.57
C GLY A 20 1.63 13.10 5.62
N LEU A 21 1.88 12.49 4.46
CA LEU A 21 2.56 11.19 4.33
C LEU A 21 4.06 11.30 4.67
N LEU A 22 4.59 10.33 5.41
CA LEU A 22 6.01 10.23 5.71
C LEU A 22 6.65 9.09 4.91
N GLU A 23 7.69 9.38 4.13
CA GLU A 23 8.51 8.34 3.50
C GLU A 23 9.28 7.56 4.58
N CYS A 24 9.18 6.24 4.54
CA CYS A 24 9.72 5.35 5.56
C CYS A 24 10.99 4.65 5.06
N LEU A 25 12.03 4.60 5.91
CA LEU A 25 13.26 3.86 5.62
C LEU A 25 13.03 2.36 5.70
N ASP A 26 12.36 1.91 6.77
CA ASP A 26 12.05 0.51 7.05
C ASP A 26 10.57 0.35 7.44
N VAL A 27 10.01 -0.82 7.15
CA VAL A 27 8.63 -1.19 7.50
C VAL A 27 8.64 -2.56 8.16
N SER A 28 8.06 -2.65 9.36
CA SER A 28 7.91 -3.91 10.08
C SER A 28 6.44 -4.32 10.14
N ILE A 29 6.12 -5.54 9.71
CA ILE A 29 4.77 -6.11 9.79
C ILE A 29 4.82 -7.29 10.75
N GLN A 30 4.07 -7.21 11.85
CA GLN A 30 3.90 -8.31 12.79
C GLN A 30 2.51 -8.92 12.60
N GLY A 31 2.45 -10.24 12.38
CA GLY A 31 1.19 -10.95 12.18
C GLY A 31 1.36 -12.46 12.29
N ASN A 32 0.23 -13.17 12.35
CA ASN A 32 0.22 -14.63 12.25
C ASN A 32 0.40 -15.06 10.76
N PRO A 33 0.65 -16.35 10.48
CA PRO A 33 0.85 -16.81 9.10
C PRO A 33 -0.32 -16.55 8.14
N ASP A 34 -1.56 -16.54 8.63
CA ASP A 34 -2.75 -16.26 7.81
C ASP A 34 -2.79 -14.77 7.40
N SER A 35 -2.58 -13.87 8.35
CA SER A 35 -2.50 -12.42 8.08
C SER A 35 -1.39 -12.09 7.09
N LEU A 36 -0.19 -12.66 7.24
CA LEU A 36 0.92 -12.40 6.34
C LEU A 36 0.65 -12.89 4.91
N ARG A 37 -0.03 -14.03 4.75
CA ARG A 37 -0.44 -14.52 3.41
C ARG A 37 -1.44 -13.59 2.74
N LYS A 38 -2.46 -13.15 3.48
CA LYS A 38 -3.48 -12.20 2.98
C LYS A 38 -2.86 -10.89 2.49
N ILE A 39 -1.89 -10.36 3.24
CA ILE A 39 -1.14 -9.17 2.82
C ILE A 39 -0.39 -9.44 1.51
N GLY A 40 0.31 -10.58 1.41
CA GLY A 40 1.03 -10.97 0.19
C GLY A 40 0.10 -11.12 -1.02
N GLU A 41 -1.04 -11.79 -0.86
CA GLU A 41 -2.06 -11.96 -1.90
C GLU A 41 -2.60 -10.62 -2.40
N PHE A 42 -2.85 -9.68 -1.48
CA PHE A 42 -3.28 -8.33 -1.83
C PHE A 42 -2.21 -7.56 -2.62
N LEU A 43 -0.93 -7.68 -2.27
CA LEU A 43 0.15 -7.02 -3.01
C LEU A 43 0.29 -7.58 -4.42
N ILE A 44 0.13 -8.89 -4.61
CA ILE A 44 0.10 -9.53 -5.94
C ILE A 44 -1.08 -8.99 -6.75
N LEU A 45 -2.27 -8.93 -6.16
CA LEU A 45 -3.46 -8.38 -6.82
C LEU A 45 -3.29 -6.91 -7.21
N CYS A 46 -2.62 -6.10 -6.39
CA CYS A 46 -2.28 -4.73 -6.76
C CYS A 46 -1.34 -4.69 -7.96
N ALA A 47 -0.30 -5.52 -7.97
CA ALA A 47 0.64 -5.60 -9.10
C ALA A 47 -0.10 -5.94 -10.41
N ASP A 48 -0.93 -6.99 -10.40
CA ASP A 48 -1.70 -7.41 -11.57
C ASP A 48 -2.64 -6.30 -12.08
N ARG A 49 -3.28 -5.56 -11.17
CA ARG A 49 -4.15 -4.43 -11.55
C ARG A 49 -3.35 -3.25 -12.08
N PHE A 50 -2.20 -2.94 -11.49
CA PHE A 50 -1.35 -1.83 -11.90
C PHE A 50 -0.71 -2.06 -13.27
N ASP A 51 -0.35 -3.29 -13.60
CA ASP A 51 0.12 -3.68 -14.94
C ASP A 51 -0.96 -3.46 -16.02
N GLY A 52 -2.23 -3.54 -15.63
CA GLY A 52 -3.38 -3.27 -16.50
C GLY A 52 -3.77 -1.80 -16.63
N LEU A 53 -3.17 -0.89 -15.84
CA LEU A 53 -3.49 0.54 -15.90
C LEU A 53 -2.87 1.21 -17.12
N ASN A 54 -3.61 2.12 -17.72
CA ASN A 54 -3.03 3.02 -18.72
C ASN A 54 -2.07 4.02 -18.06
N ASN A 55 -1.17 4.62 -18.83
CA ASN A 55 -0.13 5.50 -18.29
C ASN A 55 -0.67 6.74 -17.55
N ASP A 56 -1.90 7.17 -17.81
CA ASP A 56 -2.50 8.35 -17.18
C ASP A 56 -3.32 8.02 -15.92
N GLU A 57 -3.47 6.73 -15.59
CA GLU A 57 -4.31 6.29 -14.48
C GLU A 57 -3.49 6.11 -13.20
N VAL A 58 -3.85 6.86 -12.16
CA VAL A 58 -3.39 6.64 -10.79
C VAL A 58 -4.50 5.92 -10.02
N ALA A 59 -4.18 4.74 -9.49
CA ALA A 59 -5.09 3.96 -8.67
C ALA A 59 -4.52 3.75 -7.27
N HIS A 60 -5.42 3.62 -6.31
CA HIS A 60 -5.10 3.13 -4.98
C HIS A 60 -6.15 2.08 -4.58
N PHE A 61 -5.69 1.00 -3.96
CA PHE A 61 -6.54 -0.07 -3.45
C PHE A 61 -6.27 -0.25 -1.97
N HIS A 62 -7.32 -0.49 -1.21
CA HIS A 62 -7.25 -0.75 0.22
C HIS A 62 -7.43 -2.24 0.49
N LEU A 63 -6.56 -2.82 1.33
CA LEU A 63 -6.67 -4.21 1.74
C LEU A 63 -8.03 -4.47 2.43
N SER A 64 -8.51 -3.50 3.21
CA SER A 64 -9.81 -3.57 3.88
C SER A 64 -11.02 -3.67 2.92
N ASP A 65 -10.94 -3.06 1.74
CA ASP A 65 -11.99 -3.12 0.72
C ASP A 65 -12.01 -4.49 0.02
N GLU A 66 -10.83 -5.03 -0.28
CA GLU A 66 -10.67 -6.31 -0.98
C GLU A 66 -10.91 -7.51 -0.06
N LEU A 67 -10.65 -7.35 1.24
CA LEU A 67 -10.77 -8.41 2.22
C LEU A 67 -11.66 -7.98 3.39
N LYS A 68 -12.96 -8.25 3.29
CA LYS A 68 -13.94 -7.96 4.38
C LYS A 68 -13.61 -8.58 5.74
N SER A 69 -12.74 -9.60 5.76
CA SER A 69 -12.26 -10.23 6.99
C SER A 69 -11.04 -9.53 7.60
N TRP A 70 -10.51 -8.50 6.94
CA TRP A 70 -9.52 -7.60 7.51
C TRP A 70 -10.20 -6.83 8.65
N GLY A 71 -9.74 -7.09 9.87
CA GLY A 71 -10.47 -6.70 11.08
C GLY A 71 -10.55 -5.19 11.28
N GLU A 72 -11.68 -4.72 11.80
CA GLU A 72 -11.79 -3.35 12.31
C GLU A 72 -10.69 -3.05 13.33
N GLY A 73 -9.99 -1.93 13.15
CA GLY A 73 -8.90 -1.50 14.04
C GLY A 73 -7.50 -2.01 13.67
N CYS A 74 -7.37 -2.87 12.64
CA CYS A 74 -6.07 -3.15 12.03
C CYS A 74 -5.60 -1.95 11.17
N PRO A 75 -4.29 -1.63 11.13
CA PRO A 75 -3.76 -0.72 10.12
C PRO A 75 -4.11 -1.24 8.73
N ASP A 76 -4.58 -0.35 7.87
CA ASP A 76 -4.84 -0.71 6.48
C ASP A 76 -3.53 -0.72 5.69
N ILE A 77 -3.48 -1.57 4.66
CA ILE A 77 -2.37 -1.61 3.71
C ILE A 77 -2.93 -1.15 2.37
N ILE A 78 -2.29 -0.12 1.81
CA ILE A 78 -2.78 0.55 0.63
C ILE A 78 -1.74 0.36 -0.48
N GLY A 79 -2.14 -0.28 -1.57
CA GLY A 79 -1.36 -0.30 -2.80
C GLY A 79 -1.63 0.98 -3.57
N VAL A 80 -0.60 1.72 -3.98
CA VAL A 80 -0.73 2.94 -4.78
C VAL A 80 0.12 2.82 -6.04
N SER A 81 -0.47 3.04 -7.21
CA SER A 81 0.26 2.97 -8.47
C SER A 81 1.20 4.17 -8.63
N LEU A 82 2.31 3.97 -9.34
CA LEU A 82 3.20 5.06 -9.71
C LEU A 82 2.52 6.03 -10.68
N PRO A 83 2.82 7.34 -10.60
CA PRO A 83 2.45 8.29 -11.65
C PRO A 83 3.16 7.98 -12.96
N SER A 84 2.57 8.40 -14.07
CA SER A 84 3.01 8.18 -15.46
C SER A 84 4.52 8.39 -15.66
N ASP A 85 5.03 9.50 -15.12
CA ASP A 85 6.41 9.95 -15.29
C ASP A 85 7.44 9.06 -14.58
N GLU A 86 7.00 8.24 -13.62
CA GLU A 86 7.86 7.29 -12.90
C GLU A 86 7.75 5.85 -13.43
N LYS A 87 6.85 5.56 -14.39
CA LYS A 87 6.65 4.20 -14.94
C LYS A 87 7.73 3.73 -15.93
N GLY A 88 8.47 4.66 -16.56
CA GLY A 88 9.66 4.37 -17.38
C GLY A 88 9.39 3.73 -18.73
#